data_AF-A0A518FW07-F1
#
_entry.id   AF-A0A518FW07-F1
#
_cell.length_a   1.000
_cell.length_b   1.000
_cell.length_c   1.000
_cell.angle_alpha   90.00
_cell.angle_beta   90.00
_cell.angle_gamma   90.00
#
_symmetry.space_group_name_H-M   'P 1'
#
loop_
_entity.id
_entity.type
_entity.pdbx_description
1 polymer ?
#
loop_
_entity_poly.entity_id
_entity_poly.type
_entity_poly.pdbx_seq_one_letter_code
_entity_poly.pdbx_strand_id
1 'polypeptide(L)' 'MTLIHTTIWLFMLLLGGTAVAALVWAFTTGQLRDFQSGATSIFDEDEPVGVMTDAFPDNAAALEPDQSIPDNLRNDGIKE' A
#
# COMPACT_ATOMS: atom_id res chain seq x y z
N MET A 1 24.78 -17.97 28.20
CA MET A 1 24.37 -17.95 26.77
C MET A 1 23.25 -18.93 26.48
N THR A 2 23.33 -20.20 26.88
CA THR A 2 22.27 -21.22 26.63
C THR A 2 20.88 -20.83 27.10
N LEU A 3 20.73 -20.31 28.34
CA LEU A 3 19.45 -19.90 28.92
C LEU A 3 18.70 -18.85 28.04
N ILE A 4 19.42 -17.84 27.56
CA ILE A 4 18.84 -16.76 26.74
C ILE A 4 18.30 -17.34 25.42
N HIS A 5 19.07 -18.19 24.75
CA HIS A 5 18.65 -18.81 23.50
C HIS A 5 17.43 -19.70 23.73
N THR A 6 17.40 -20.51 24.79
CA THR A 6 16.24 -21.34 25.11
C THR A 6 14.97 -20.52 25.37
N THR A 7 15.10 -19.39 26.06
CA THR A 7 13.97 -18.48 26.30
C THR A 7 13.46 -17.86 24.99
N ILE A 8 14.36 -17.41 24.12
CA ILE A 8 13.99 -16.84 22.81
C ILE A 8 13.26 -17.88 21.97
N TRP A 9 13.82 -19.09 21.83
CA TRP A 9 13.19 -20.15 21.04
C TRP A 9 11.84 -20.58 21.60
N LEU A 10 11.72 -20.71 22.92
CA LEU A 10 10.45 -21.02 23.57
C LEU A 10 9.40 -19.95 23.28
N PHE A 11 9.76 -18.68 23.44
CA PHE A 11 8.84 -17.57 23.23
C PHE A 11 8.42 -17.47 21.76
N MET A 12 9.36 -17.67 20.83
CA MET A 12 9.10 -17.66 19.40
C MET A 12 8.15 -18.80 18.98
N LEU A 13 8.32 -20.00 19.54
CA LEU A 13 7.42 -21.13 19.31
C LEU A 13 6.04 -20.89 19.91
N LEU A 14 5.96 -20.33 21.12
CA LEU A 14 4.68 -20.02 21.77
C LEU A 14 3.91 -18.95 21.01
N LEU A 15 4.55 -17.83 20.66
CA LEU A 15 3.88 -16.76 19.91
C LEU A 15 3.56 -17.19 18.47
N GLY A 16 4.51 -17.79 17.77
CA GLY A 16 4.30 -18.27 16.41
C GLY A 16 3.20 -19.33 16.34
N GLY A 17 3.23 -20.30 17.26
CA GLY A 17 2.21 -21.35 17.35
C GLY A 17 0.83 -20.82 17.69
N THR A 18 0.72 -19.89 18.65
CA THR A 18 -0.56 -19.27 19.01
C THR A 18 -1.11 -18.38 17.89
N ALA A 19 -0.25 -17.66 17.16
CA ALA A 19 -0.65 -16.86 16.00
C ALA A 19 -1.24 -17.75 14.89
N VAL A 20 -0.58 -18.87 14.55
CA VAL A 20 -1.10 -19.82 13.55
C VAL A 20 -2.42 -20.44 14.02
N ALA A 21 -2.51 -20.86 15.30
CA ALA A 21 -3.74 -21.42 15.84
C ALA A 21 -4.90 -20.41 15.81
N ALA A 22 -4.65 -19.15 16.18
CA ALA A 22 -5.63 -18.07 16.11
C ALA A 22 -6.07 -17.78 14.66
N LEU A 23 -5.13 -17.83 13.71
CA LEU A 23 -5.43 -17.66 12.29
C LEU A 23 -6.32 -18.79 11.75
N VAL A 24 -6.01 -20.06 12.08
CA VAL A 24 -6.84 -21.20 11.71
C VAL A 24 -8.23 -21.09 12.33
N TRP A 25 -8.33 -20.66 13.59
CA TRP A 25 -9.60 -20.40 14.25
C TRP A 25 -10.40 -19.30 13.54
N ALA A 26 -9.75 -18.22 13.12
CA ALA A 26 -10.38 -17.12 12.39
C ALA A 26 -10.94 -17.58 11.04
N PHE A 27 -10.19 -18.41 10.29
CA PHE A 27 -10.67 -19.02 9.04
C PHE A 27 -11.87 -19.96 9.27
N THR A 28 -11.77 -20.87 10.26
CA THR A 28 -12.82 -21.87 10.52
C THR A 28 -14.10 -21.28 11.10
N THR A 29 -14.00 -20.19 11.84
CA THR A 29 -15.16 -19.47 12.42
C THR A 29 -15.74 -18.45 11.44
N GLY A 30 -15.11 -18.25 10.27
CA GLY A 30 -15.58 -17.30 9.26
C GLY A 30 -15.35 -15.83 9.64
N GLN A 31 -14.42 -15.53 10.56
CA GLN A 31 -14.04 -14.16 10.92
C GLN A 31 -13.50 -13.37 9.72
N LEU A 32 -12.99 -14.07 8.70
CA LEU A 32 -12.49 -13.48 7.46
C LEU A 32 -13.50 -13.56 6.31
N ARG A 33 -14.76 -13.97 6.56
CA ARG A 33 -15.77 -14.18 5.51
C ARG A 33 -16.12 -12.91 4.76
N ASP A 34 -16.26 -11.80 5.48
CA ASP A 34 -16.69 -10.51 4.94
C ASP A 34 -15.52 -9.51 4.85
N PHE A 35 -14.29 -10.02 4.73
CA PHE A 35 -13.08 -9.20 4.68
C PHE A 35 -13.13 -8.17 3.54
N GLN A 36 -13.68 -8.55 2.38
CA GLN A 36 -13.87 -7.65 1.25
C GLN A 36 -14.82 -6.48 1.59
N SER A 37 -15.91 -6.75 2.29
CA SER A 37 -16.90 -5.74 2.68
C SER A 37 -16.27 -4.66 3.57
N GLY A 38 -15.46 -5.06 4.55
CA GLY A 38 -14.71 -4.13 5.38
C GLY A 38 -13.61 -3.36 4.62
N ALA A 39 -12.96 -3.99 3.63
CA ALA A 39 -11.98 -3.31 2.79
C ALA A 39 -12.64 -2.25 1.88
N THR A 40 -13.87 -2.49 1.43
CA THR A 40 -14.61 -1.57 0.57
C THR A 40 -15.44 -0.55 1.35
N SER A 41 -15.57 -0.66 2.68
CA SER A 41 -16.43 0.22 3.48
C SER A 41 -15.91 1.66 3.63
N ILE A 42 -14.69 1.93 3.18
CA ILE A 42 -14.11 3.28 3.17
C ILE A 42 -14.59 4.12 1.98
N PHE A 43 -15.04 3.46 0.91
CA PHE A 43 -15.55 4.11 -0.29
C PHE A 43 -17.03 4.42 -0.11
N ASP A 44 -17.43 5.65 -0.39
CA ASP A 44 -18.84 6.04 -0.45
C ASP A 44 -19.51 5.46 -1.73
N GLU A 45 -20.84 5.52 -1.81
CA GLU A 45 -21.61 4.91 -2.92
C GLU A 45 -21.19 5.42 -4.32
N ASP A 46 -20.67 6.65 -4.40
CA ASP A 46 -20.25 7.30 -5.64
C ASP A 46 -18.73 7.14 -5.93
N GLU A 47 -17.94 6.56 -5.01
CA GLU A 47 -16.48 6.49 -5.15
C GLU A 47 -16.02 5.18 -5.84
N PRO A 48 -15.19 5.27 -6.90
CA PRO A 48 -14.78 4.09 -7.66
C PRO A 48 -13.72 3.27 -6.93
N VAL A 49 -14.07 2.04 -6.54
CA VAL A 49 -13.13 1.08 -5.94
C VAL A 49 -12.11 0.61 -6.98
N GLY A 50 -10.82 0.75 -6.65
CA GLY A 50 -9.71 0.24 -7.48
C GLY A 50 -9.30 1.15 -8.63
N VAL A 51 -9.83 2.37 -8.70
CA VAL A 51 -9.39 3.41 -9.65
C VAL A 51 -8.70 4.53 -8.88
N MET A 52 -7.51 4.93 -9.31
CA MET A 52 -6.81 6.09 -8.74
C MET A 52 -7.56 7.36 -9.14
N THR A 53 -8.14 8.05 -8.16
CA THR A 53 -8.90 9.30 -8.35
C THR A 53 -8.08 10.55 -8.08
N ASP A 54 -7.01 10.42 -7.29
CA ASP A 54 -6.08 11.50 -7.01
C ASP A 54 -5.10 11.68 -8.17
N ALA A 55 -5.05 12.89 -8.71
CA ALA A 55 -4.07 13.30 -9.71
C ALA A 55 -3.57 14.69 -9.33
N PHE A 56 -2.25 14.86 -9.28
CA PHE A 56 -1.67 16.18 -9.17
C PHE A 56 -2.10 17.00 -10.39
N PRO A 57 -2.58 18.25 -10.21
CA PRO A 57 -2.89 19.11 -11.32
C PRO A 57 -1.57 19.55 -11.97
N ASP A 58 -1.01 18.75 -12.89
CA ASP A 58 0.00 19.20 -13.88
C ASP A 58 0.46 18.15 -14.89
N ASN A 59 -0.45 17.73 -15.75
CA ASN A 59 -0.11 17.17 -17.07
C ASN A 59 -0.68 17.99 -18.23
N ALA A 60 -1.39 19.09 -17.95
CA ALA A 60 -1.75 20.10 -18.95
C ALA A 60 -0.82 21.34 -18.91
N ALA A 61 -0.36 21.78 -17.73
CA ALA A 61 0.56 22.93 -17.64
C ALA A 61 2.05 22.52 -17.72
N ALA A 62 2.40 21.26 -17.51
CA ALA A 62 3.77 20.76 -17.74
C ALA A 62 4.18 20.74 -19.24
N LEU A 63 3.22 20.96 -20.15
CA LEU A 63 3.47 21.17 -21.57
C LEU A 63 3.62 22.65 -21.95
N GLU A 64 3.29 23.58 -21.04
CA GLU A 64 3.61 24.98 -21.25
C GLU A 64 5.12 25.16 -21.03
N PRO A 65 5.84 25.66 -22.05
CA PRO A 65 7.18 26.15 -21.89
C PRO A 65 7.40 26.98 -20.63
N ASP A 66 8.22 26.51 -19.68
CA ASP A 66 8.70 27.37 -18.60
C ASP A 66 9.53 28.52 -19.21
N GLN A 67 8.89 29.69 -19.36
CA GLN A 67 9.47 30.91 -19.95
C GLN A 67 10.49 31.59 -19.01
N SER A 68 10.63 31.09 -17.77
CA SER A 68 11.65 31.58 -16.84
C SER A 68 13.03 30.97 -17.10
N ILE A 69 13.08 29.87 -17.87
CA ILE A 69 14.32 29.26 -18.33
C ILE A 69 14.77 29.97 -19.63
N PRO A 70 15.98 30.54 -19.67
CA PRO A 70 16.48 31.18 -20.89
C PRO A 70 16.60 30.15 -22.03
N ASP A 71 16.27 30.57 -23.25
CA ASP A 71 16.14 29.70 -24.44
C ASP A 71 17.34 28.77 -24.69
N ASN A 72 18.54 29.19 -24.31
CA ASN A 72 19.76 28.41 -24.48
C ASN A 72 19.94 27.25 -23.49
N LEU A 73 19.13 27.18 -22.43
CA LEU A 73 19.06 26.08 -21.47
C LEU A 73 17.82 25.20 -21.65
N ARG A 74 16.94 25.58 -22.58
CA ARG A 74 15.71 24.87 -22.86
C ARG A 74 16.01 23.62 -23.68
N ASN A 75 15.86 22.44 -23.07
CA ASN A 75 15.94 21.17 -23.81
C ASN A 75 14.57 20.88 -24.44
N ASP A 76 14.37 21.37 -25.66
CA ASP A 76 13.09 21.30 -26.38
C ASP A 76 12.62 19.88 -26.74
N GLY A 77 13.40 18.83 -26.45
CA GLY A 77 13.00 17.44 -26.60
C GLY A 77 12.34 17.12 -27.96
N ILE A 78 13.15 16.69 -28.93
CA ILE A 78 12.82 16.35 -30.33
C ILE A 78 12.86 17.56 -31.28
N LYS A 79 13.98 17.69 -31.99
CA LYS A 79 14.03 18.24 -33.35
C LYS A 79 14.64 17.15 -34.22
N GLU A 80 13.80 16.47 -35.01
CA GLU A 80 14.27 15.68 -36.16
C GLU A 80 14.85 16.61 -37.23
#